data_AF-A0A838SK20-F1
#
_entry.id   AF-A0A838SK20-F1
#
_cell.length_a   1.000
_cell.length_b   1.000
_cell.length_c   1.000
_cell.angle_alpha   90.00
_cell.angle_beta   90.00
_cell.angle_gamma   90.00
#
_symmetry.space_group_name_H-M   'P 1'
#
loop_
_entity.id
_entity.type
_entity.pdbx_description
1 polymer ?
#
loop_
_entity_poly.entity_id
_entity_poly.type
_entity_poly.pdbx_seq_one_letter_code
_entity_poly.pdbx_strand_id
1 'polypeptide(L)'
;GSADYDAAIAAPLAAARYRLDVLATDIGDDPAAVTRFALISRPGPPPAPSGADRTSVLAFIADDRPGALLEVLTEFAVRGVNLTRIESRPTGIGLGRYCFFIDCAGHVAQDRVGEALAGLRRVCGDVRFLGSYPRADGVRSTTRPGTTEADFRDAAAWLARVRNGSA
;
A
#
# COMPACT_ATOMS: atom_id res chain seq x y z
N GLY A 1 -35.29 21.10 -24.84
CA GLY A 1 -35.74 19.70 -24.96
C GLY A 1 -36.08 19.24 -23.56
N SER A 2 -37.22 18.58 -23.40
CA SER A 2 -37.58 17.95 -22.11
C SER A 2 -36.54 16.89 -21.80
N ALA A 3 -35.81 17.01 -20.69
CA ALA A 3 -35.10 15.88 -20.14
C ALA A 3 -36.14 14.90 -19.57
N ASP A 4 -35.86 13.60 -19.59
CA ASP A 4 -36.78 12.58 -19.03
C ASP A 4 -36.80 12.57 -17.48
N TYR A 5 -36.04 13.48 -16.84
CA TYR A 5 -35.91 13.60 -15.39
C TYR A 5 -35.68 15.06 -14.97
N ASP A 6 -36.23 15.45 -13.81
CA ASP A 6 -36.16 16.82 -13.28
C ASP A 6 -35.22 16.99 -12.08
N ALA A 7 -34.60 15.91 -11.58
CA ALA A 7 -33.73 15.91 -10.40
C ALA A 7 -32.50 15.01 -10.57
N ALA A 8 -31.43 15.31 -9.81
CA ALA A 8 -30.18 14.54 -9.81
C ALA A 8 -29.56 14.48 -8.40
N ILE A 9 -28.83 13.40 -8.13
CA ILE A 9 -27.95 13.26 -6.96
C ILE A 9 -26.52 13.58 -7.40
N ALA A 10 -25.91 14.57 -6.76
CA ALA A 10 -24.58 15.02 -7.14
C ALA A 10 -23.81 15.59 -5.93
N ALA A 11 -22.48 15.72 -6.08
CA ALA A 11 -21.67 16.43 -5.11
C ALA A 11 -22.10 17.91 -5.01
N PRO A 12 -22.00 18.55 -3.82
CA PRO A 12 -22.46 19.93 -3.61
C PRO A 12 -21.92 20.97 -4.62
N LEU A 13 -20.72 20.73 -5.15
CA LEU A 13 -20.10 21.59 -6.17
C LEU A 13 -20.94 21.70 -7.47
N ALA A 14 -21.72 20.66 -7.81
CA ALA A 14 -22.56 20.66 -9.01
C ALA A 14 -23.67 21.71 -8.96
N ALA A 15 -24.27 21.94 -7.78
CA ALA A 15 -25.33 22.94 -7.62
C ALA A 15 -24.82 24.35 -7.98
N ALA A 16 -23.65 24.73 -7.46
CA ALA A 16 -23.02 26.01 -7.80
C ALA A 16 -22.58 26.08 -9.27
N ARG A 17 -21.98 25.00 -9.80
CA ARG A 17 -21.50 24.92 -11.19
C ARG A 17 -22.62 25.13 -12.22
N TYR A 18 -23.77 24.51 -11.98
CA TYR A 18 -24.89 24.48 -12.92
C TYR A 18 -26.03 25.42 -12.55
N ARG A 19 -25.91 26.15 -11.43
CA ARG A 19 -26.93 27.05 -10.90
C ARG A 19 -28.26 26.34 -10.68
N LEU A 20 -28.19 25.20 -9.98
CA LEU A 20 -29.35 24.37 -9.63
C LEU A 20 -29.78 24.64 -8.19
N ASP A 21 -31.07 24.47 -7.93
CA ASP A 21 -31.61 24.53 -6.57
C ASP A 21 -31.35 23.23 -5.82
N VAL A 22 -30.95 23.34 -4.55
CA VAL A 22 -30.71 22.19 -3.67
C VAL A 22 -32.00 21.81 -2.97
N LEU A 23 -32.59 20.68 -3.35
CA LEU A 23 -33.85 20.17 -2.76
C LEU A 23 -33.65 19.47 -1.41
N ALA A 24 -32.51 18.81 -1.22
CA ALA A 24 -32.13 18.13 0.01
C ALA A 24 -30.60 18.03 0.13
N THR A 25 -30.10 18.02 1.36
CA THR A 25 -28.67 17.84 1.68
C THR A 25 -28.48 16.60 2.54
N ASP A 26 -27.28 16.03 2.50
CA ASP A 26 -26.90 14.90 3.36
C ASP A 26 -27.85 13.68 3.25
N ILE A 27 -28.22 13.36 2.01
CA ILE A 27 -29.14 12.25 1.69
C ILE A 27 -28.45 10.89 1.58
N GLY A 28 -27.20 10.78 2.04
CA GLY A 28 -26.44 9.52 2.02
C GLY A 28 -26.85 8.63 3.19
N ASP A 29 -26.97 7.33 2.95
CA ASP A 29 -27.41 6.39 3.98
C ASP A 29 -26.34 6.12 5.05
N ASP A 30 -25.06 6.13 4.67
CA ASP A 30 -23.92 5.83 5.55
C ASP A 30 -23.13 7.09 5.90
N PRO A 31 -23.18 7.58 7.15
CA PRO A 31 -22.42 8.75 7.58
C PRO A 31 -20.90 8.49 7.66
N ALA A 32 -20.46 7.23 7.60
CA ALA A 32 -19.06 6.83 7.57
C ALA A 32 -18.50 6.64 6.14
N ALA A 33 -19.32 6.85 5.09
CA ALA A 33 -18.89 6.71 3.71
C ALA A 33 -17.75 7.67 3.37
N VAL A 34 -16.58 7.12 3.06
CA VAL A 34 -15.38 7.88 2.69
C VAL A 34 -14.77 7.33 1.41
N THR A 35 -14.29 8.23 0.55
CA THR A 35 -13.53 7.86 -0.66
C THR A 35 -12.05 8.15 -0.45
N ARG A 36 -11.21 7.13 -0.62
CA ARG A 36 -9.75 7.28 -0.57
C ARG A 36 -9.22 7.63 -1.96
N PHE A 37 -8.55 8.77 -2.06
CA PHE A 37 -7.81 9.19 -3.25
C PHE A 37 -6.30 9.01 -3.06
N ALA A 38 -5.56 8.90 -4.16
CA ALA A 38 -4.10 8.94 -4.19
C ALA A 38 -3.64 10.00 -5.20
N LEU A 39 -2.70 10.85 -4.79
CA LEU A 39 -2.02 11.78 -5.70
C LEU A 39 -0.79 11.08 -6.26
N ILE A 40 -0.72 10.94 -7.58
CA ILE A 40 0.34 10.19 -8.26
C ILE A 40 1.25 11.15 -9.03
N SER A 41 2.56 10.96 -8.88
CA SER A 41 3.59 11.67 -9.64
C SER A 41 4.45 10.68 -10.43
N ARG A 42 5.28 11.20 -11.33
CA ARG A 42 6.36 10.42 -11.94
C ARG A 42 7.36 9.96 -10.86
N PRO A 43 8.14 8.89 -11.11
CA PRO A 43 9.12 8.40 -10.16
C PRO A 43 10.12 9.49 -9.75
N GLY A 44 10.43 9.50 -8.46
CA GLY A 44 11.38 10.37 -7.79
C GLY A 44 11.72 9.80 -6.41
N PRO A 45 12.64 10.43 -5.65
CA PRO A 45 12.91 9.99 -4.30
C PRO A 45 11.62 10.06 -3.44
N PRO A 46 11.34 9.06 -2.60
CA PRO A 46 10.23 9.13 -1.67
C PRO A 46 10.46 10.28 -0.67
N PRO A 47 9.39 10.87 -0.09
CA PRO A 47 9.53 11.84 0.98
C PRO A 47 10.23 11.23 2.19
N ALA A 48 10.62 12.08 3.15
CA ALA A 48 11.12 11.59 4.43
C ALA A 48 10.02 10.79 5.19
N PRO A 49 10.38 9.76 5.96
CA PRO A 49 9.41 9.03 6.79
C PRO A 49 8.70 9.95 7.77
N SER A 50 7.37 9.84 7.86
CA SER A 50 6.57 10.54 8.87
C SER A 50 6.41 9.73 10.17
N GLY A 51 6.72 8.43 10.13
CA GLY A 51 6.46 7.48 11.22
C GLY A 51 5.03 6.92 11.22
N ALA A 52 4.14 7.51 10.43
CA ALA A 52 2.80 7.04 10.13
C ALA A 52 2.65 6.89 8.61
N ASP A 53 3.50 6.05 8.03
CA ASP A 53 3.60 5.90 6.57
C ASP A 53 2.89 4.64 6.06
N ARG A 54 2.55 4.68 4.78
CA ARG A 54 2.09 3.55 3.99
C ARG A 54 3.01 3.37 2.81
N THR A 55 3.29 2.12 2.46
CA THR A 55 3.99 1.75 1.24
C THR A 55 3.08 0.92 0.35
N SER A 56 3.02 1.26 -0.94
CA SER A 56 2.23 0.53 -1.93
C SER A 56 3.12 -0.17 -2.95
N VAL A 57 2.77 -1.40 -3.32
CA VAL A 57 3.47 -2.18 -4.34
C VAL A 57 2.52 -2.97 -5.22
N LEU A 58 2.96 -3.28 -6.44
CA LEU A 58 2.42 -4.38 -7.24
C LEU A 58 3.42 -5.54 -7.20
N ALA A 59 3.00 -6.70 -6.71
CA ALA A 59 3.75 -7.94 -6.76
C ALA A 59 3.23 -8.82 -7.90
N PHE A 60 4.04 -9.10 -8.91
CA PHE A 60 3.69 -9.96 -10.03
C PHE A 60 4.17 -11.38 -9.73
N ILE A 61 3.24 -12.32 -9.62
CA ILE A 61 3.57 -13.72 -9.36
C ILE A 61 4.21 -14.32 -10.62
N ALA A 62 5.36 -14.99 -10.45
CA ALA A 62 6.07 -15.63 -11.56
C ALA A 62 5.26 -16.81 -12.12
N ASP A 63 4.87 -17.71 -11.22
CA ASP A 63 4.18 -18.97 -11.51
C ASP A 63 2.90 -19.10 -10.68
N ASP A 64 1.77 -19.34 -11.34
CA ASP A 64 0.49 -19.56 -10.66
C ASP A 64 0.44 -20.99 -10.09
N ARG A 65 0.84 -21.10 -8.82
CA ARG A 65 0.86 -22.37 -8.07
C ARG A 65 0.30 -22.20 -6.65
N PRO A 66 -0.21 -23.27 -6.04
CA PRO A 66 -0.55 -23.28 -4.63
C PRO A 66 0.61 -22.75 -3.77
N GLY A 67 0.30 -21.84 -2.85
CA GLY A 67 1.28 -21.23 -1.94
C GLY A 67 2.04 -20.01 -2.49
N ALA A 68 1.92 -19.66 -3.77
CA ALA A 68 2.64 -18.49 -4.33
C ALA A 68 2.30 -17.17 -3.61
N LEU A 69 1.02 -16.95 -3.26
CA LEU A 69 0.62 -15.80 -2.46
C LEU A 69 1.14 -15.88 -1.02
N LEU A 70 1.18 -17.09 -0.43
CA LEU A 70 1.70 -17.27 0.93
C LEU A 70 3.17 -16.85 1.01
N GLU A 71 3.98 -17.16 0.01
CA GLU A 71 5.38 -16.72 -0.06
C GLU A 71 5.50 -15.19 -0.07
N VAL A 72 4.69 -14.50 -0.88
CA VAL A 72 4.61 -13.04 -0.90
C VAL A 72 4.22 -12.48 0.47
N LEU A 73 3.19 -13.04 1.11
CA LEU A 73 2.73 -12.61 2.42
C LEU A 73 3.76 -12.87 3.53
N THR A 74 4.52 -13.96 3.40
CA THR A 74 5.57 -14.35 4.35
C THR A 74 6.67 -13.30 4.41
N GLU A 75 7.06 -12.70 3.28
CA GLU A 75 8.09 -11.66 3.25
C GLU A 75 7.74 -10.44 4.11
N PHE A 76 6.45 -10.10 4.23
CA PHE A 76 5.98 -9.06 5.13
C PHE A 76 5.83 -9.56 6.58
N ALA A 77 5.23 -10.74 6.76
CA ALA A 77 4.91 -11.28 8.07
C ALA A 77 6.15 -11.52 8.93
N VAL A 78 7.19 -12.13 8.37
CA VAL A 78 8.43 -12.45 9.12
C VAL A 78 9.15 -11.18 9.60
N ARG A 79 8.97 -10.06 8.89
CA ARG A 79 9.55 -8.74 9.24
C ARG A 79 8.62 -7.85 10.05
N GLY A 80 7.46 -8.37 10.49
CA GLY A 80 6.51 -7.59 11.28
C GLY A 80 5.92 -6.40 10.52
N VAL A 81 5.77 -6.52 9.19
CA VAL A 81 5.16 -5.50 8.36
C VAL A 81 3.67 -5.79 8.20
N ASN A 82 2.82 -4.97 8.82
CA ASN A 82 1.38 -5.14 8.74
C ASN A 82 0.86 -4.74 7.35
N LEU A 83 -0.09 -5.51 6.80
CA LEU A 83 -0.78 -5.17 5.56
C LEU A 83 -2.08 -4.42 5.86
N THR A 84 -2.40 -3.40 5.07
CA THR A 84 -3.65 -2.64 5.18
C THR A 84 -4.56 -2.79 3.98
N ARG A 85 -4.07 -3.38 2.88
CA ARG A 85 -4.85 -3.73 1.70
C ARG A 85 -4.13 -4.81 0.93
N ILE A 86 -4.88 -5.78 0.43
CA ILE A 86 -4.40 -6.73 -0.57
C ILE A 86 -5.51 -7.03 -1.56
N GLU A 87 -5.22 -6.90 -2.85
CA GLU A 87 -6.17 -7.17 -3.93
C GLU A 87 -5.48 -7.87 -5.09
N SER A 88 -6.06 -8.96 -5.57
CA SER A 88 -5.64 -9.58 -6.82
C SER A 88 -6.18 -8.78 -8.01
N ARG A 89 -5.36 -8.63 -9.04
CA ARG A 89 -5.73 -8.00 -10.31
C ARG A 89 -5.24 -8.87 -11.46
N PRO A 90 -6.09 -9.14 -12.48
CA PRO A 90 -5.62 -9.80 -13.69
C PRO A 90 -4.66 -8.86 -14.41
N THR A 91 -3.51 -9.38 -14.86
CA THR A 91 -2.50 -8.57 -15.54
C THR A 91 -2.86 -8.21 -16.99
N GLY A 92 -3.84 -8.89 -17.57
CA GLY A 92 -4.24 -8.73 -18.98
C GLY A 92 -3.25 -9.33 -19.99
N ILE A 93 -2.13 -9.89 -19.54
CA ILE A 93 -1.07 -10.46 -20.38
C ILE A 93 -1.37 -11.94 -20.74
N GLY A 94 -2.23 -12.61 -19.96
CA GLY A 94 -2.67 -13.98 -20.21
C GLY A 94 -3.54 -14.51 -19.07
N LEU A 95 -4.29 -15.60 -19.33
CA LEU A 95 -5.05 -16.32 -18.30
C LEU A 95 -4.10 -16.85 -17.22
N GLY A 96 -4.48 -16.72 -15.94
CA GLY A 96 -3.68 -17.20 -14.79
C GLY A 96 -2.54 -16.26 -14.35
N ARG A 97 -2.28 -15.14 -15.04
CA ARG A 97 -1.26 -14.18 -14.61
C ARG A 97 -1.86 -13.06 -13.78
N TYR A 98 -1.62 -13.11 -12.48
CA TYR A 98 -2.10 -12.13 -11.50
C TYR A 98 -0.97 -11.25 -10.98
N CYS A 99 -1.32 -10.01 -10.66
CA CYS A 99 -0.53 -9.20 -9.74
C CYS A 99 -1.36 -8.88 -8.50
N PHE A 100 -0.67 -8.70 -7.37
CA PHE A 100 -1.28 -8.27 -6.13
C PHE A 100 -0.93 -6.82 -5.87
N PHE A 101 -1.95 -5.97 -5.75
CA PHE A 101 -1.82 -4.63 -5.21
C PHE A 101 -1.81 -4.73 -3.69
N ILE A 102 -0.72 -4.29 -3.07
CA ILE A 102 -0.51 -4.42 -1.62
C ILE A 102 -0.20 -3.05 -1.05
N ASP A 103 -0.97 -2.65 -0.03
CA ASP A 103 -0.60 -1.56 0.87
C ASP A 103 -0.10 -2.14 2.19
N CYS A 104 1.07 -1.70 2.66
CA CYS A 104 1.62 -2.08 3.95
C CYS A 104 1.98 -0.87 4.83
N ALA A 105 1.99 -1.08 6.14
CA ALA A 105 2.30 -0.07 7.14
C ALA A 105 3.81 0.08 7.32
N GLY A 106 4.32 1.26 6.98
CA GLY A 106 5.74 1.60 7.06
C GLY A 106 6.25 2.35 5.85
N HIS A 107 7.50 2.79 5.94
CA HIS A 107 8.21 3.55 4.91
C HIS A 107 9.36 2.73 4.33
N VAL A 108 9.67 2.87 3.04
CA VAL A 108 10.77 2.13 2.37
C VAL A 108 12.15 2.38 3.00
N ALA A 109 12.31 3.49 3.70
CA ALA A 109 13.54 3.83 4.42
C ALA A 109 13.70 3.08 5.76
N GLN A 110 12.68 2.34 6.20
CA GLN A 110 12.74 1.49 7.39
C GLN A 110 13.29 0.12 7.00
N ASP A 111 14.23 -0.41 7.78
CA ASP A 111 14.92 -1.68 7.48
C ASP A 111 13.92 -2.82 7.24
N ARG A 112 12.90 -2.95 8.10
CA ARG A 112 11.88 -4.00 7.97
C ARG A 112 11.11 -3.96 6.66
N VAL A 113 10.85 -2.76 6.11
CA VAL A 113 10.12 -2.59 4.84
C VAL A 113 11.07 -2.77 3.67
N GLY A 114 12.27 -2.17 3.74
CA GLY A 114 13.30 -2.32 2.72
C GLY A 114 13.66 -3.79 2.49
N GLU A 115 13.88 -4.54 3.57
CA GLU A 115 14.15 -5.98 3.46
C GLU A 115 12.95 -6.79 2.94
N ALA A 116 11.72 -6.43 3.30
CA ALA A 116 10.52 -7.08 2.75
C ALA A 116 10.45 -6.88 1.23
N LEU A 117 10.70 -5.66 0.74
CA LEU A 117 10.75 -5.37 -0.69
C LEU A 117 11.88 -6.14 -1.40
N ALA A 118 13.05 -6.24 -0.78
CA ALA A 118 14.16 -7.03 -1.30
C ALA A 118 13.80 -8.53 -1.37
N GLY A 119 13.07 -9.04 -0.38
CA GLY A 119 12.49 -10.38 -0.36
C GLY A 119 11.52 -10.62 -1.50
N LEU A 120 10.53 -9.74 -1.63
CA LEU A 120 9.56 -9.76 -2.73
C LEU A 120 10.27 -9.78 -4.09
N ARG A 121 11.32 -8.98 -4.27
CA ARG A 121 12.06 -8.92 -5.54
C ARG A 121 12.70 -10.26 -5.92
N ARG A 122 12.99 -11.13 -4.96
CA ARG A 122 13.57 -12.46 -5.20
C ARG A 122 12.52 -13.53 -5.48
N VAL A 123 11.34 -13.44 -4.87
CA VAL A 123 10.29 -14.48 -4.97
C VAL A 123 9.24 -14.18 -6.05
N CYS A 124 9.04 -12.90 -6.39
CA CYS A 124 8.11 -12.48 -7.44
C CYS A 124 8.82 -12.44 -8.81
N GLY A 125 8.05 -12.62 -9.88
CA GLY A 125 8.55 -12.43 -11.24
C GLY A 125 8.86 -10.96 -11.55
N ASP A 126 8.10 -10.04 -10.95
CA ASP A 126 8.39 -8.61 -10.93
C ASP A 126 7.79 -7.96 -9.68
N VAL A 127 8.34 -6.81 -9.29
CA VAL A 127 7.81 -5.98 -8.20
C VAL A 127 7.89 -4.53 -8.64
N ARG A 128 6.76 -3.84 -8.63
CA ARG A 128 6.71 -2.39 -8.87
C ARG A 128 6.44 -1.67 -7.56
N PHE A 129 7.40 -0.88 -7.13
CA PHE A 129 7.24 0.06 -6.03
C PHE A 129 6.39 1.25 -6.50
N LEU A 130 5.30 1.54 -5.78
CA LEU A 130 4.38 2.63 -6.10
C LEU A 130 4.54 3.85 -5.18
N GLY A 131 5.41 3.76 -4.19
CA GLY A 131 5.73 4.86 -3.28
C GLY A 131 5.53 4.51 -1.80
N SER A 132 6.23 5.26 -0.96
CA SER A 132 5.97 5.39 0.47
C SER A 132 5.50 6.80 0.76
N TYR A 133 4.40 6.95 1.50
CA TYR A 133 3.75 8.23 1.73
C TYR A 133 3.03 8.28 3.08
N PRO A 134 2.82 9.47 3.66
CA PRO A 134 2.09 9.62 4.91
C PRO A 134 0.66 9.07 4.81
N ARG A 135 0.20 8.44 5.88
CA ARG A 135 -1.19 7.99 5.99
C ARG A 135 -2.10 9.18 6.28
N ALA A 136 -3.26 9.21 5.62
CA ALA A 136 -4.27 10.22 5.87
C ALA A 136 -4.83 10.20 7.31
N ASP A 137 -4.80 9.04 7.97
CA ASP A 137 -5.29 8.85 9.35
C ASP A 137 -4.24 9.16 10.43
N GLY A 138 -2.97 9.40 10.06
CA GLY A 138 -1.88 9.65 11.01
C GLY A 138 -1.54 8.49 11.95
N VAL A 139 -2.11 7.29 11.73
CA VAL A 139 -1.90 6.14 12.63
C VAL A 139 -0.48 5.60 12.45
N ARG A 140 0.31 5.61 13.53
CA ARG A 140 1.68 5.10 13.53
C ARG A 140 1.72 3.60 13.29
N SER A 141 2.77 3.15 12.60
CA SER A 141 3.02 1.72 12.42
C SER A 141 3.42 1.08 13.75
N THR A 142 2.75 -0.01 14.13
CA THR A 142 3.15 -0.83 15.28
C THR A 142 4.23 -1.82 14.86
N THR A 143 5.23 -2.01 15.72
CA THR A 143 6.27 -3.04 15.57
C THR A 143 6.08 -4.13 16.62
N ARG A 144 6.41 -5.37 16.27
CA ARG A 144 6.49 -6.48 17.24
C ARG A 144 7.94 -6.66 17.72
N PRO A 145 8.19 -7.32 18.86
CA PRO A 145 9.53 -7.65 19.29
C PRO A 145 10.34 -8.35 18.19
N GLY A 146 11.62 -7.97 18.03
CA GLY A 146 12.50 -8.50 16.99
C GLY A 146 12.30 -7.89 15.60
N THR A 147 11.50 -6.82 15.48
CA THR A 147 11.22 -6.15 14.20
C THR A 147 11.33 -4.63 14.27
N THR A 148 11.94 -4.10 15.33
CA THR A 148 12.26 -2.67 15.42
C THR A 148 13.52 -2.35 14.61
N GLU A 149 13.71 -1.09 14.23
CA GLU A 149 14.94 -0.63 13.56
C GLU A 149 16.21 -0.86 14.42
N ALA A 150 16.06 -0.95 15.75
CA ALA A 150 17.18 -1.32 16.61
C ALA A 150 17.54 -2.81 16.45
N ASP A 151 16.53 -3.68 16.40
CA ASP A 151 16.71 -5.13 16.22
C ASP A 151 17.40 -5.44 14.87
N PHE A 152 16.96 -4.78 13.79
CA PHE A 152 17.57 -4.95 12.46
C PHE A 152 19.02 -4.46 12.42
N ARG A 153 19.30 -3.29 13.00
CA ARG A 153 20.68 -2.76 13.06
C ARG A 153 21.60 -3.63 13.92
N ASP A 154 21.11 -4.13 15.05
CA ASP A 154 21.89 -5.04 15.90
C ASP A 154 22.19 -6.36 15.17
N ALA A 155 21.19 -6.97 14.53
CA ALA A 155 21.36 -8.18 13.73
C ALA A 155 22.36 -7.97 12.57
N ALA A 156 22.29 -6.84 11.87
CA ALA A 156 23.21 -6.50 10.81
C ALA A 156 24.65 -6.30 11.33
N ALA A 157 24.81 -5.61 12.47
CA ALA A 157 26.10 -5.42 13.11
C ALA A 157 26.71 -6.75 13.59
N TRP A 158 25.90 -7.63 14.18
CA TRP A 158 26.33 -8.97 14.55
C TRP A 158 26.76 -9.79 13.32
N LEU A 159 25.98 -9.79 12.25
CA LEU A 159 26.33 -10.50 11.02
C LEU A 159 27.64 -9.98 10.40
N ALA A 160 27.89 -8.68 10.48
CA ALA A 160 29.16 -8.10 10.05
C ALA A 160 30.36 -8.63 10.88
N ARG A 161 30.19 -8.80 12.19
CA ARG A 161 31.18 -9.43 13.07
C ARG A 161 31.36 -10.92 12.78
N VAL A 162 30.30 -11.64 12.42
CA VAL A 162 30.44 -13.06 12.03
C VAL A 162 31.29 -13.17 10.75
N ARG A 163 31.01 -12.32 9.75
CA ARG A 163 31.72 -12.33 8.46
C ARG A 163 33.18 -11.92 8.54
N ASN A 164 33.56 -11.11 9.53
CA ASN A 164 34.94 -10.70 9.74
C ASN A 164 35.68 -11.58 10.78
N GLY A 165 35.02 -12.60 11.34
CA GLY A 165 35.61 -13.52 12.32
C GLY A 165 35.75 -12.95 13.74
N SER A 166 35.02 -11.88 14.09
CA SER A 166 35.08 -11.21 15.38
C SER A 166 33.81 -11.34 16.23
N ALA A 167 32.98 -12.35 15.95
CA ALA A 167 31.70 -12.57 16.64
C ALA A 167 31.85 -13.37 17.95
#